data_AF-A0A367L9W5-F1
#
_entry.id   AF-A0A367L9W5-F1
#
_cell.length_a   1.000
_cell.length_b   1.000
_cell.length_c   1.000
_cell.angle_alpha   90.00
_cell.angle_beta   90.00
_cell.angle_gamma   90.00
#
_symmetry.space_group_name_H-M   'P 1'
#
loop_
_entity.id
_entity.type
_entity.pdbx_description
1 polymer ?
#
loop_
_entity_poly.entity_id
_entity_poly.type
_entity_poly.pdbx_seq_one_letter_code
_entity_poly.pdbx_strand_id
1 'polypeptide(L)'
;MSDIHEPLLPPAPPGIGPVLRNAEDDDDDDDNGQHPPPERWNRPRGNVAKLAFASLSFALLGMNDASIGLEEYYGISYAYVSIIFLTPFVGYSIAAFTNAHVHQFLGQRGIAFIAPLCHIATYLVLATHPPYPVLVAVNALSGFGNGLVDACFCAWVGAMHRGNSIQGLMHACYSLGALFSPLLATSMVIKAHLPWYTFYYVMVGVAMTEFLGLCFCFWDKTGAVYRAEHLNDQGSSQAGMSEALKSPVTWLCALFFFTYMGAEVGLGGWIVTFMLRVRHASPFAAGLSGSCFWAGMAVGRALLGFVNERFGERICLTLYLVFCIALELVFWLIPNFVVSAVAVTFLGFFLGPMFPGGVMLMAKLLPKRNHVSAIGFAMAMGGSGGTVFPFIIGAIAASQGVGVLQPIIIGLIVLNITVWLSFPRVSTKQ
;
A
#
# COMPACT_ATOMS: atom_id res chain seq x y z
N MET A 1 -8.42 29.38 -66.66
CA MET A 1 -7.15 30.12 -66.79
C MET A 1 -7.22 31.27 -65.81
N SER A 2 -6.17 31.43 -65.00
CA SER A 2 -5.90 32.44 -63.96
C SER A 2 -6.70 32.40 -62.65
N ASP A 3 -6.14 31.63 -61.70
CA ASP A 3 -5.46 32.08 -60.50
C ASP A 3 -6.18 32.86 -59.39
N ILE A 4 -6.06 32.25 -58.21
CA ILE A 4 -6.46 32.66 -56.87
C ILE A 4 -5.33 33.49 -56.27
N HIS A 5 -5.62 34.69 -55.76
CA HIS A 5 -4.68 35.49 -54.97
C HIS A 5 -5.10 35.49 -53.50
N GLU A 6 -4.27 34.89 -52.66
CA GLU A 6 -4.29 34.92 -51.20
C GLU A 6 -3.47 36.14 -50.69
N PRO A 7 -3.89 36.87 -49.66
CA PRO A 7 -3.16 38.04 -49.16
C PRO A 7 -2.03 37.67 -48.17
N LEU A 8 -0.83 38.20 -48.45
CA LEU A 8 0.41 38.08 -47.67
C LEU A 8 0.33 38.81 -46.31
N LEU A 9 0.71 38.13 -45.23
CA LEU A 9 0.98 38.72 -43.91
C LEU A 9 2.40 39.36 -43.85
N PRO A 10 2.61 40.42 -43.03
CA PRO A 10 3.87 41.15 -42.98
C PRO A 10 4.97 40.45 -42.13
N PRO A 11 6.26 40.79 -42.33
CA PRO A 11 7.38 40.09 -41.70
C PRO A 11 7.61 40.54 -40.23
N ALA A 12 8.06 39.59 -39.40
CA ALA A 12 8.42 39.81 -37.99
C ALA A 12 9.82 40.48 -37.84
N PRO A 13 10.05 41.27 -36.76
CA PRO A 13 11.31 41.99 -36.56
C PRO A 13 12.45 41.11 -35.98
N PRO A 14 13.73 41.53 -36.13
CA PRO A 14 14.88 40.68 -35.83
C PRO A 14 15.42 40.85 -34.39
N GLY A 15 15.77 39.71 -33.77
CA GLY A 15 16.99 39.54 -32.96
C GLY A 15 17.00 39.97 -31.48
N ILE A 16 16.88 38.99 -30.58
CA ILE A 16 17.61 38.95 -29.30
C ILE A 16 18.24 37.55 -29.19
N GLY A 17 19.54 37.50 -28.86
CA GLY A 17 20.44 36.35 -29.00
C GLY A 17 20.19 35.14 -28.08
N PRO A 18 21.05 34.11 -28.17
CA PRO A 18 20.77 32.77 -27.69
C PRO A 18 20.88 32.71 -26.16
N VAL A 19 19.76 32.40 -25.50
CA VAL A 19 19.80 31.90 -24.12
C VAL A 19 20.21 30.44 -24.21
N LEU A 20 21.34 30.12 -23.58
CA LEU A 20 21.92 28.80 -23.42
C LEU A 20 20.82 27.77 -23.04
N ARG A 21 20.47 26.93 -24.01
CA ARG A 21 19.66 25.73 -23.80
C ARG A 21 20.58 24.74 -23.10
N ASN A 22 20.42 24.60 -21.78
CA ASN A 22 21.02 23.48 -21.05
C ASN A 22 20.47 22.20 -21.68
N ALA A 23 21.35 21.45 -22.32
CA ALA A 23 21.10 20.13 -22.84
C ALA A 23 21.20 19.16 -21.67
N GLU A 24 20.05 18.72 -21.16
CA GLU A 24 19.89 17.51 -20.37
C GLU A 24 18.37 17.24 -20.32
N ASP A 25 17.97 16.01 -20.69
CA ASP A 25 16.61 15.44 -20.71
C ASP A 25 15.76 15.60 -22.00
N ASP A 26 16.30 15.26 -23.18
CA ASP A 26 15.50 14.82 -24.33
C ASP A 26 15.65 13.29 -24.49
N ASP A 27 14.96 12.53 -23.65
CA ASP A 27 14.50 11.15 -23.96
C ASP A 27 12.99 11.24 -24.25
N ASP A 28 12.64 11.94 -25.33
CA ASP A 28 11.31 11.85 -25.93
C ASP A 28 11.31 10.60 -26.82
N ASP A 29 10.95 9.46 -26.23
CA ASP A 29 10.48 8.31 -26.99
C ASP A 29 9.17 8.72 -27.68
N ASP A 30 9.24 8.75 -29.01
CA ASP A 30 8.20 9.10 -29.97
C ASP A 30 7.06 8.06 -29.91
N ASP A 31 6.20 8.13 -28.88
CA ASP A 31 4.95 7.39 -28.83
C ASP A 31 3.91 8.14 -29.68
N ASN A 32 3.49 7.49 -30.76
CA ASN A 32 2.51 7.97 -31.74
C ASN A 32 1.24 8.56 -31.07
N GLY A 33 1.23 9.87 -30.78
CA GLY A 33 0.10 10.82 -30.79
C GLY A 33 -1.28 10.44 -30.23
N GLN A 34 -1.48 9.32 -29.53
CA GLN A 34 -2.80 8.82 -29.14
C GLN A 34 -3.09 8.90 -27.65
N HIS A 35 -2.09 9.15 -26.81
CA HIS A 35 -2.28 9.33 -25.38
C HIS A 35 -1.52 10.55 -24.86
N PRO A 36 -2.14 11.38 -23.99
CA PRO A 36 -1.40 12.44 -23.32
C PRO A 36 -0.25 11.85 -22.50
N PRO A 37 0.89 12.54 -22.40
CA PRO A 37 2.04 12.04 -21.65
C PRO A 37 1.66 11.76 -20.19
N PRO A 38 2.24 10.73 -19.56
CA PRO A 38 1.90 10.35 -18.19
C PRO A 38 2.10 11.52 -17.21
N GLU A 39 1.16 11.67 -16.27
CA GLU A 39 1.24 12.73 -15.26
C GLU A 39 2.54 12.63 -14.46
N ARG A 40 3.14 13.77 -14.10
CA ARG A 40 4.32 13.81 -13.22
C ARG A 40 3.87 14.11 -11.78
N TRP A 41 4.61 13.62 -10.80
CA TRP A 41 4.30 13.88 -9.38
C TRP A 41 4.27 15.37 -9.00
N ASN A 42 5.04 16.20 -9.72
CA ASN A 42 5.14 17.64 -9.47
C ASN A 42 4.37 18.52 -10.46
N ARG A 43 3.76 17.93 -11.50
CA ARG A 43 3.05 18.66 -12.54
C ARG A 43 1.71 17.98 -12.88
N PRO A 44 0.59 18.71 -12.81
CA PRO A 44 0.43 20.10 -12.35
C PRO A 44 0.85 20.29 -10.87
N ARG A 45 1.21 21.52 -10.44
CA ARG A 45 1.74 21.80 -9.09
C ARG A 45 0.85 21.27 -7.94
N GLY A 46 -0.45 21.16 -8.17
CA GLY A 46 -1.40 20.57 -7.22
C GLY A 46 -1.15 19.07 -6.94
N ASN A 47 -0.45 18.35 -7.82
CA ASN A 47 -0.13 16.93 -7.61
C ASN A 47 0.79 16.70 -6.40
N VAL A 48 1.64 17.67 -6.05
CA VAL A 48 2.48 17.57 -4.85
C VAL A 48 1.63 17.49 -3.59
N ALA A 49 0.62 18.37 -3.46
CA ALA A 49 -0.28 18.38 -2.31
C ALA A 49 -1.17 17.12 -2.29
N LYS A 50 -1.72 16.72 -3.45
CA LYS A 50 -2.48 15.46 -3.58
C LYS A 50 -1.67 14.25 -3.14
N LEU A 51 -0.43 14.14 -3.58
CA LEU A 51 0.47 13.05 -3.22
C LEU A 51 0.84 13.08 -1.74
N ALA A 52 1.04 14.27 -1.15
CA ALA A 52 1.32 14.41 0.28
C ALA A 52 0.16 13.92 1.14
N PHE A 53 -1.09 14.30 0.81
CA PHE A 53 -2.26 13.84 1.55
C PHE A 53 -2.62 12.38 1.26
N ALA A 54 -2.40 11.88 0.03
CA ALA A 54 -2.49 10.45 -0.24
C ALA A 54 -1.46 9.66 0.60
N SER A 55 -0.22 10.14 0.69
CA SER A 55 0.82 9.54 1.54
C SER A 55 0.47 9.59 3.03
N LEU A 56 -0.24 10.64 3.47
CA LEU A 56 -0.78 10.73 4.83
C LEU A 56 -1.83 9.64 5.09
N SER A 57 -2.71 9.34 4.13
CA SER A 57 -3.65 8.22 4.23
C SER A 57 -2.91 6.90 4.41
N PHE A 58 -1.86 6.66 3.63
CA PHE A 58 -1.02 5.46 3.77
C PHE A 58 -0.34 5.40 5.14
N ALA A 59 0.18 6.51 5.65
CA ALA A 59 0.72 6.57 7.01
C ALA A 59 -0.34 6.22 8.06
N LEU A 60 -1.57 6.72 7.90
CA LEU A 60 -2.67 6.44 8.80
C LEU A 60 -3.11 4.96 8.74
N LEU A 61 -3.09 4.33 7.55
CA LEU A 61 -3.24 2.87 7.40
C LEU A 61 -2.20 2.13 8.23
N GLY A 62 -0.92 2.47 8.07
CA GLY A 62 0.15 1.82 8.81
C GLY A 62 0.03 2.02 10.32
N MET A 63 -0.43 3.20 10.74
CA MET A 63 -0.71 3.46 12.16
C MET A 63 -1.88 2.61 12.69
N ASN A 64 -2.91 2.35 11.87
CA ASN A 64 -4.06 1.52 12.23
C ASN A 64 -3.68 0.05 12.38
N ASP A 65 -2.89 -0.49 11.44
CA ASP A 65 -2.48 -1.89 11.45
C ASP A 65 -1.53 -2.23 12.61
N ALA A 66 -0.73 -1.24 13.04
CA ALA A 66 0.10 -1.33 14.23
C ALA A 66 -0.73 -1.13 15.51
N SER A 67 -1.66 -2.06 15.77
CA SER A 67 -2.54 -2.04 16.94
C SER A 67 -1.84 -2.46 18.24
N ILE A 68 -2.35 -1.94 19.36
CA ILE A 68 -1.74 -1.99 20.71
C ILE A 68 -2.27 -3.22 21.47
N GLY A 69 -1.53 -3.72 22.46
CA GLY A 69 -1.90 -4.87 23.30
C GLY A 69 -3.21 -4.72 24.09
N LEU A 70 -4.34 -5.04 23.46
CA LEU A 70 -5.69 -5.01 24.03
C LEU A 70 -5.97 -6.18 25.00
N GLU A 71 -5.09 -7.17 25.06
CA GLU A 71 -5.22 -8.41 25.85
C GLU A 71 -5.47 -8.12 27.34
N GLU A 72 -4.59 -7.30 27.94
CA GLU A 72 -4.59 -7.03 29.39
C GLU A 72 -5.80 -6.20 29.81
N TYR A 73 -6.23 -5.26 28.97
CA TYR A 73 -7.36 -4.37 29.27
C TYR A 73 -8.72 -5.11 29.23
N TYR A 74 -8.92 -5.98 28.24
CA TYR A 74 -10.18 -6.71 28.07
C TYR A 74 -10.18 -8.09 28.76
N GLY A 75 -9.03 -8.57 29.26
CA GLY A 75 -8.92 -9.87 29.90
C GLY A 75 -9.23 -11.05 28.96
N ILE A 76 -8.90 -10.90 27.67
CA ILE A 76 -9.23 -11.86 26.60
C ILE A 76 -7.97 -12.56 26.10
N SER A 77 -8.12 -13.78 25.57
CA SER A 77 -6.97 -14.55 25.06
C SER A 77 -6.46 -14.00 23.72
N TYR A 78 -5.21 -14.36 23.35
CA TYR A 78 -4.62 -14.03 22.03
C TYR A 78 -5.53 -14.36 20.85
N ALA A 79 -6.24 -15.48 20.91
CA ALA A 79 -7.15 -15.91 19.83
C ALA A 79 -8.32 -14.93 19.68
N TYR A 80 -8.90 -14.46 20.79
CA TYR A 80 -9.96 -13.47 20.76
C TYR A 80 -9.45 -12.11 20.28
N VAL A 81 -8.28 -11.65 20.76
CA VAL A 81 -7.62 -10.42 20.26
C VAL A 81 -7.39 -10.51 18.76
N SER A 82 -7.00 -11.68 18.25
CA SER A 82 -6.69 -11.87 16.83
C SER A 82 -7.90 -11.71 15.90
N ILE A 83 -9.13 -11.78 16.43
CA ILE A 83 -10.35 -11.54 15.64
C ILE A 83 -10.36 -10.12 15.06
N ILE A 84 -9.73 -9.15 15.75
CA ILE A 84 -9.63 -7.78 15.25
C ILE A 84 -8.96 -7.72 13.87
N PHE A 85 -7.94 -8.55 13.63
CA PHE A 85 -7.24 -8.64 12.35
C PHE A 85 -8.14 -9.18 11.24
N LEU A 86 -9.15 -10.00 11.53
CA LEU A 86 -10.07 -10.48 10.50
C LEU A 86 -11.08 -9.41 10.07
N THR A 87 -11.27 -8.33 10.82
CA THR A 87 -12.35 -7.39 10.49
C THR A 87 -12.06 -6.51 9.27
N PRO A 88 -10.83 -5.99 9.09
CA PRO A 88 -10.48 -5.28 7.87
C PRO A 88 -10.72 -6.09 6.60
N PHE A 89 -10.67 -7.43 6.63
CA PHE A 89 -11.02 -8.28 5.48
C PHE A 89 -12.41 -8.00 4.92
N VAL A 90 -13.41 -7.87 5.80
CA VAL A 90 -14.79 -7.58 5.41
C VAL A 90 -14.85 -6.21 4.73
N GLY A 91 -14.17 -5.21 5.32
CA GLY A 91 -14.07 -3.87 4.76
C GLY A 91 -13.40 -3.82 3.39
N TYR A 92 -12.21 -4.40 3.25
CA TYR A 92 -11.46 -4.50 1.99
C TYR A 92 -12.26 -5.22 0.90
N SER A 93 -12.98 -6.29 1.26
CA SER A 93 -13.84 -7.02 0.32
C SER A 93 -14.97 -6.15 -0.20
N ILE A 94 -15.68 -5.42 0.68
CA ILE A 94 -16.75 -4.50 0.28
C ILE A 94 -16.17 -3.35 -0.57
N ALA A 95 -15.00 -2.84 -0.20
CA ALA A 95 -14.30 -1.80 -0.97
C ALA A 95 -14.01 -2.27 -2.39
N ALA A 96 -13.54 -3.50 -2.58
CA ALA A 96 -13.25 -4.08 -3.90
C ALA A 96 -14.42 -3.99 -4.88
N PHE A 97 -15.64 -4.29 -4.41
CA PHE A 97 -16.85 -4.30 -5.24
C PHE A 97 -17.44 -2.89 -5.43
N THR A 98 -17.19 -1.98 -4.51
CA THR A 98 -17.80 -0.64 -4.51
C THR A 98 -16.88 0.43 -5.11
N ASN A 99 -15.57 0.22 -5.12
CA ASN A 99 -14.59 1.24 -5.53
C ASN A 99 -14.84 1.74 -6.97
N ALA A 100 -15.03 0.83 -7.92
CA ALA A 100 -15.36 1.18 -9.31
C ALA A 100 -16.65 2.02 -9.40
N HIS A 101 -17.68 1.67 -8.63
CA HIS A 101 -18.94 2.41 -8.59
C HIS A 101 -18.72 3.83 -8.01
N VAL A 102 -17.99 3.96 -6.90
CA VAL A 102 -17.65 5.25 -6.31
C VAL A 102 -16.89 6.14 -7.29
N HIS A 103 -15.90 5.61 -8.01
CA HIS A 103 -15.19 6.35 -9.04
C HIS A 103 -16.10 6.80 -10.19
N GLN A 104 -16.97 5.91 -10.69
CA GLN A 104 -17.87 6.24 -11.80
C GLN A 104 -18.87 7.36 -11.46
N PHE A 105 -19.43 7.35 -10.25
CA PHE A 105 -20.45 8.32 -9.84
C PHE A 105 -19.86 9.58 -9.19
N LEU A 106 -18.92 9.41 -8.27
CA LEU A 106 -18.40 10.48 -7.42
C LEU A 106 -16.96 10.90 -7.78
N GLY A 107 -16.24 10.11 -8.58
CA GLY A 107 -14.85 10.35 -8.95
C GLY A 107 -13.88 10.09 -7.80
N GLN A 108 -12.63 10.52 -7.96
CA GLN A 108 -11.64 10.47 -6.87
C GLN A 108 -12.06 11.34 -5.68
N ARG A 109 -12.87 12.39 -5.91
CA ARG A 109 -13.49 13.20 -4.85
C ARG A 109 -14.32 12.34 -3.88
N GLY A 110 -15.07 11.36 -4.40
CA GLY A 110 -15.88 10.47 -3.57
C GLY A 110 -15.02 9.67 -2.59
N ILE A 111 -13.91 9.13 -3.08
CA ILE A 111 -12.94 8.38 -2.26
C ILE A 111 -12.30 9.30 -1.22
N ALA A 112 -11.87 10.49 -1.64
CA ALA A 112 -11.29 11.53 -0.77
C ALA A 112 -12.21 11.98 0.37
N PHE A 113 -13.53 11.82 0.22
CA PHE A 113 -14.52 12.13 1.25
C PHE A 113 -14.90 10.90 2.09
N ILE A 114 -15.27 9.79 1.44
CA ILE A 114 -15.82 8.59 2.10
C ILE A 114 -14.77 7.91 2.95
N ALA A 115 -13.55 7.71 2.45
CA ALA A 115 -12.56 6.92 3.16
C ALA A 115 -12.07 7.57 4.47
N PRO A 116 -11.69 8.87 4.51
CA PRO A 116 -11.30 9.49 5.77
C PRO A 116 -12.48 9.62 6.74
N LEU A 117 -13.72 9.74 6.25
CA LEU A 117 -14.91 9.70 7.11
C LEU A 117 -15.07 8.35 7.80
N CYS A 118 -14.79 7.24 7.10
CA CYS A 118 -14.73 5.91 7.69
C CYS A 118 -13.66 5.82 8.78
N HIS A 119 -12.47 6.39 8.55
CA HIS A 119 -11.40 6.44 9.55
C HIS A 119 -11.84 7.25 10.79
N ILE A 120 -12.36 8.47 10.60
CA ILE A 120 -12.83 9.34 11.69
C ILE A 120 -13.92 8.64 12.51
N ALA A 121 -14.93 8.07 11.85
CA ALA A 121 -16.01 7.36 12.53
C ALA A 121 -15.50 6.17 13.34
N THR A 122 -14.57 5.39 12.77
CA THR A 122 -13.94 4.28 13.48
C THR A 122 -13.20 4.77 14.72
N TYR A 123 -12.31 5.75 14.58
CA TYR A 123 -11.47 6.20 15.69
C TYR A 123 -12.25 6.93 16.78
N LEU A 124 -13.33 7.64 16.44
CA LEU A 124 -14.25 8.21 17.43
C LEU A 124 -14.91 7.12 18.26
N VAL A 125 -15.39 6.04 17.63
CA VAL A 125 -15.96 4.90 18.36
C VAL A 125 -14.90 4.22 19.23
N LEU A 126 -13.69 3.96 18.72
CA LEU A 126 -12.59 3.35 19.50
C LEU A 126 -12.20 4.22 20.71
N ALA A 127 -12.25 5.55 20.58
CA ALA A 127 -11.99 6.49 21.67
C ALA A 127 -13.03 6.42 22.81
N THR A 128 -14.24 5.94 22.54
CA THR A 128 -15.29 5.72 23.56
C THR A 128 -15.13 4.40 24.33
N HIS A 129 -14.03 3.67 24.13
CA HIS A 129 -13.70 2.41 24.83
C HIS A 129 -14.88 1.41 24.92
N PRO A 130 -15.55 1.08 23.79
CA PRO A 130 -16.71 0.20 23.81
C PRO A 130 -16.32 -1.27 24.06
N PRO A 131 -17.28 -2.16 24.35
CA PRO A 131 -17.01 -3.59 24.48
C PRO A 131 -16.27 -4.16 23.27
N TYR A 132 -15.40 -5.16 23.49
CA TYR A 132 -14.54 -5.74 22.46
C TYR A 132 -15.25 -6.11 21.13
N PRO A 133 -16.46 -6.72 21.12
CA PRO A 133 -17.16 -7.02 19.87
C PRO A 133 -17.49 -5.77 19.02
N VAL A 134 -17.69 -4.61 19.66
CA VAL A 134 -17.91 -3.33 18.96
C VAL A 134 -16.62 -2.83 18.33
N LEU A 135 -15.47 -2.97 19.01
CA LEU A 135 -14.15 -2.66 18.44
C LEU A 135 -13.89 -3.50 17.19
N VAL A 136 -14.22 -4.79 17.24
CA VAL A 136 -14.13 -5.69 16.10
C VAL A 136 -15.02 -5.15 14.99
N ALA A 137 -16.33 -5.04 15.20
CA ALA A 137 -17.27 -4.62 14.16
C ALA A 137 -16.92 -3.27 13.51
N VAL A 138 -16.49 -2.28 14.30
CA VAL A 138 -16.18 -0.95 13.76
C VAL A 138 -14.88 -0.94 12.94
N ASN A 139 -13.91 -1.83 13.20
CA ASN A 139 -12.71 -1.93 12.36
C ASN A 139 -13.01 -2.38 10.93
N ALA A 140 -14.17 -2.98 10.65
CA ALA A 140 -14.61 -3.23 9.28
C ALA A 140 -14.79 -1.93 8.50
N LEU A 141 -15.24 -0.86 9.18
CA LEU A 141 -15.42 0.46 8.58
C LEU A 141 -14.07 1.08 8.21
N SER A 142 -13.07 0.98 9.09
CA SER A 142 -11.71 1.41 8.77
C SER A 142 -11.13 0.61 7.61
N GLY A 143 -11.27 -0.73 7.62
CA GLY A 143 -10.81 -1.57 6.52
C GLY A 143 -11.48 -1.23 5.17
N PHE A 144 -12.74 -0.80 5.20
CA PHE A 144 -13.44 -0.31 4.01
C PHE A 144 -12.81 1.00 3.50
N GLY A 145 -12.53 1.96 4.39
CA GLY A 145 -11.79 3.18 4.05
C GLY A 145 -10.42 2.88 3.47
N ASN A 146 -9.65 2.00 4.11
CA ASN A 146 -8.33 1.58 3.68
C ASN A 146 -8.36 0.99 2.26
N GLY A 147 -9.28 0.05 1.99
CA GLY A 147 -9.42 -0.56 0.66
C GLY A 147 -9.81 0.43 -0.45
N LEU A 148 -10.58 1.47 -0.14
CA LEU A 148 -10.91 2.53 -1.09
C LEU A 148 -9.69 3.39 -1.45
N VAL A 149 -8.94 3.83 -0.43
CA VAL A 149 -7.71 4.64 -0.55
C VAL A 149 -6.65 3.88 -1.32
N ASP A 150 -6.38 2.63 -0.93
CA ASP A 150 -5.35 1.79 -1.54
C ASP A 150 -5.59 1.67 -3.05
N ALA A 151 -6.75 1.17 -3.45
CA ALA A 151 -7.02 0.95 -4.87
C ALA A 151 -7.09 2.28 -5.67
N CYS A 152 -7.62 3.36 -5.09
CA CYS A 152 -7.69 4.67 -5.77
C CYS A 152 -6.30 5.27 -6.00
N PHE A 153 -5.50 5.40 -4.93
CA PHE A 153 -4.23 6.12 -5.02
C PHE A 153 -3.10 5.27 -5.59
N CYS A 154 -3.08 3.95 -5.39
CA CYS A 154 -2.14 3.08 -6.11
C CYS A 154 -2.40 3.12 -7.62
N ALA A 155 -3.66 3.10 -8.06
CA ALA A 155 -3.97 3.23 -9.49
C ALA A 155 -3.55 4.61 -10.05
N TRP A 156 -3.83 5.69 -9.30
CA TRP A 156 -3.44 7.04 -9.71
C TRP A 156 -1.92 7.24 -9.79
N VAL A 157 -1.19 6.83 -8.76
CA VAL A 157 0.28 6.95 -8.71
C VAL A 157 0.94 5.98 -9.69
N GLY A 158 0.40 4.78 -9.85
CA GLY A 158 0.89 3.79 -10.79
C GLY A 158 0.83 4.23 -12.26
N ALA A 159 -0.07 5.14 -12.60
CA ALA A 159 -0.18 5.74 -13.93
C ALA A 159 0.76 6.94 -14.16
N MET A 160 1.52 7.37 -13.14
CA MET A 160 2.46 8.50 -13.27
C MET A 160 3.80 8.11 -13.89
N HIS A 161 4.49 9.11 -14.44
CA HIS A 161 5.89 8.97 -14.82
C HIS A 161 6.76 8.63 -13.60
N ARG A 162 7.57 7.57 -13.70
CA ARG A 162 8.29 6.94 -12.56
C ARG A 162 7.35 6.45 -11.45
N GLY A 163 6.25 5.80 -11.86
CA GLY A 163 5.24 5.25 -10.95
C GLY A 163 5.80 4.30 -9.89
N ASN A 164 6.82 3.49 -10.21
CA ASN A 164 7.50 2.62 -9.24
C ASN A 164 8.11 3.42 -8.07
N SER A 165 8.91 4.44 -8.38
CA SER A 165 9.59 5.25 -7.38
C SER A 165 8.61 6.04 -6.52
N ILE A 166 7.58 6.64 -7.15
CA ILE A 166 6.57 7.43 -6.43
C ILE A 166 5.69 6.53 -5.56
N GLN A 167 5.28 5.37 -6.08
CA GLN A 167 4.50 4.39 -5.32
C GLN A 167 5.33 3.84 -4.15
N GLY A 168 6.62 3.58 -4.36
CA GLY A 168 7.56 3.23 -3.28
C GLY A 168 7.61 4.29 -2.18
N LEU A 169 7.70 5.58 -2.53
CA LEU A 169 7.70 6.68 -1.56
C LEU A 169 6.37 6.81 -0.80
N MET A 170 5.24 6.67 -1.49
CA MET A 170 3.91 6.70 -0.88
C MET A 170 3.74 5.53 0.11
N HIS A 171 4.12 4.32 -0.27
CA HIS A 171 4.08 3.15 0.61
C HIS A 171 5.15 3.20 1.71
N ALA A 172 6.25 3.93 1.55
CA ALA A 172 7.20 4.15 2.64
C ALA A 172 6.52 4.91 3.80
N CYS A 173 5.56 5.80 3.50
CA CYS A 173 4.78 6.50 4.53
C CYS A 173 3.90 5.54 5.34
N TYR A 174 3.36 4.48 4.73
CA TYR A 174 2.70 3.40 5.47
C TYR A 174 3.65 2.74 6.48
N SER A 175 4.87 2.38 6.06
CA SER A 175 5.85 1.78 6.97
C SER A 175 6.29 2.74 8.08
N LEU A 176 6.36 4.04 7.80
CA LEU A 176 6.60 5.07 8.83
C LEU A 176 5.43 5.16 9.81
N GLY A 177 4.18 5.08 9.33
CA GLY A 177 3.00 5.01 10.19
C GLY A 177 3.04 3.82 11.14
N ALA A 178 3.34 2.64 10.61
CA ALA A 178 3.49 1.40 11.37
C ALA A 178 4.68 1.42 12.35
N LEU A 179 5.74 2.16 12.01
CA LEU A 179 6.88 2.41 12.90
C LEU A 179 6.52 3.35 14.07
N PHE A 180 5.87 4.48 13.78
CA PHE A 180 5.63 5.51 14.78
C PHE A 180 4.44 5.22 15.69
N SER A 181 3.43 4.48 15.21
CA SER A 181 2.23 4.16 16.00
C SER A 181 2.55 3.47 17.33
N PRO A 182 3.31 2.34 17.36
CA PRO A 182 3.66 1.68 18.62
C PRO A 182 4.52 2.56 19.54
N LEU A 183 5.39 3.41 18.97
CA LEU A 183 6.25 4.31 19.75
C LEU A 183 5.44 5.42 20.43
N LEU A 184 4.48 6.00 19.72
CA LEU A 184 3.53 6.97 20.26
C LEU A 184 2.65 6.33 21.32
N ALA A 185 2.03 5.20 21.00
CA ALA A 185 1.20 4.43 21.92
C ALA A 185 1.94 4.07 23.21
N THR A 186 3.15 3.53 23.09
CA THR A 186 4.01 3.17 24.24
C THR A 186 4.35 4.39 25.08
N SER A 187 4.69 5.51 24.44
CA SER A 187 5.02 6.74 25.17
C SER A 187 3.80 7.28 25.92
N MET A 188 2.61 7.21 25.34
CA MET A 188 1.36 7.62 25.99
C MET A 188 0.99 6.69 27.16
N VAL A 189 0.99 5.38 26.94
CA VAL A 189 0.54 4.39 27.92
C VAL A 189 1.56 4.17 29.04
N ILE A 190 2.83 3.96 28.70
CA ILE A 190 3.86 3.58 29.68
C ILE A 190 4.49 4.81 30.34
N LYS A 191 4.87 5.83 29.56
CA LYS A 191 5.59 7.00 30.11
C LYS A 191 4.66 8.08 30.67
N ALA A 192 3.55 8.34 30.00
CA ALA A 192 2.58 9.36 30.41
C ALA A 192 1.41 8.80 31.23
N HIS A 193 1.36 7.48 31.46
CA HIS A 193 0.30 6.80 32.21
C HIS A 193 -1.12 7.11 31.70
N LEU A 194 -1.25 7.39 30.39
CA LEU A 194 -2.53 7.66 29.76
C LEU A 194 -3.20 6.33 29.39
N PRO A 195 -4.53 6.24 29.47
CA PRO A 195 -5.25 5.05 29.04
C PRO A 195 -5.14 4.85 27.52
N TRP A 196 -5.14 3.60 27.06
CA TRP A 196 -4.89 3.22 25.65
C TRP A 196 -5.78 3.96 24.64
N TYR A 197 -7.03 4.28 25.02
CA TYR A 197 -7.98 4.95 24.13
C TYR A 197 -7.55 6.39 23.78
N THR A 198 -6.63 6.99 24.54
CA THR A 198 -6.09 8.32 24.22
C THR A 198 -5.30 8.37 22.92
N PHE A 199 -4.70 7.24 22.51
CA PHE A 199 -4.06 7.11 21.21
C PHE A 199 -5.04 7.40 20.06
N TYR A 200 -6.30 7.00 20.21
CA TYR A 200 -7.31 7.22 19.18
C TYR A 200 -7.73 8.69 19.06
N TYR A 201 -7.54 9.53 20.07
CA TYR A 201 -7.70 10.99 19.90
C TYR A 201 -6.66 11.58 18.94
N VAL A 202 -5.41 11.08 18.99
CA VAL A 202 -4.37 11.45 18.02
C VAL A 202 -4.75 10.95 16.64
N MET A 203 -5.21 9.70 16.52
CA MET A 203 -5.66 9.15 15.23
C MET A 203 -6.82 9.93 14.63
N VAL A 204 -7.80 10.38 15.43
CA VAL A 204 -8.88 11.28 14.97
C VAL A 204 -8.30 12.58 14.43
N GLY A 205 -7.36 13.22 15.13
CA GLY A 205 -6.73 14.46 14.66
C GLY A 205 -6.01 14.31 13.33
N VAL A 206 -5.27 13.20 13.15
CA VAL A 206 -4.60 12.89 11.87
C VAL A 206 -5.63 12.58 10.78
N ALA A 207 -6.68 11.81 11.06
CA ALA A 207 -7.75 11.50 10.12
C ALA A 207 -8.58 12.74 9.71
N MET A 208 -8.77 13.70 10.62
CA MET A 208 -9.36 14.99 10.28
C MET A 208 -8.48 15.81 9.33
N THR A 209 -7.17 15.76 9.53
CA THR A 209 -6.19 16.42 8.65
C THR A 209 -6.18 15.77 7.27
N GLU A 210 -6.22 14.43 7.22
CA GLU A 210 -6.41 13.64 6.01
C GLU A 210 -7.70 14.06 5.28
N PHE A 211 -8.84 14.07 5.99
CA PHE A 211 -10.15 14.42 5.42
C PHE A 211 -10.15 15.81 4.78
N LEU A 212 -9.71 16.83 5.53
CA LEU A 212 -9.69 18.21 5.04
C LEU A 212 -8.73 18.36 3.85
N GLY A 213 -7.54 17.77 3.96
CA GLY A 213 -6.52 17.84 2.93
C GLY A 213 -6.90 17.13 1.63
N LEU A 214 -7.45 15.91 1.72
CA LEU A 214 -7.93 15.16 0.57
C LEU A 214 -9.15 15.83 -0.06
N CYS A 215 -10.12 16.27 0.74
CA CYS A 215 -11.29 16.99 0.23
C CYS A 215 -10.87 18.27 -0.51
N PHE A 216 -9.94 19.05 0.04
CA PHE A 216 -9.42 20.25 -0.62
C PHE A 216 -8.67 19.92 -1.92
N CYS A 217 -7.78 18.92 -1.89
CA CYS A 217 -6.91 18.61 -3.03
C CYS A 217 -7.61 17.89 -4.19
N PHE A 218 -8.65 17.10 -3.91
CA PHE A 218 -9.36 16.28 -4.88
C PHE A 218 -10.78 16.79 -5.19
N TRP A 219 -11.16 17.99 -4.71
CA TRP A 219 -12.52 18.54 -4.91
C TRP A 219 -12.92 18.63 -6.38
N ASP A 220 -11.98 18.95 -7.26
CA ASP A 220 -12.25 19.11 -8.70
C ASP A 220 -12.31 17.78 -9.46
N LYS A 221 -11.84 16.67 -8.85
CA LYS A 221 -11.79 15.34 -9.47
C LYS A 221 -13.11 14.59 -9.30
N THR A 222 -14.16 15.17 -9.87
CA THR A 222 -15.54 14.66 -9.82
C THR A 222 -15.75 13.41 -10.70
N GLY A 223 -16.88 12.72 -10.51
CA GLY A 223 -17.24 11.57 -11.36
C GLY A 223 -17.40 11.94 -12.84
N ALA A 224 -17.79 13.18 -13.15
CA ALA A 224 -17.83 13.66 -14.53
C ALA A 224 -16.41 13.73 -15.14
N VAL A 225 -15.43 14.22 -14.37
CA VAL A 225 -14.02 14.24 -14.78
C VAL A 225 -13.47 12.83 -14.94
N TYR A 226 -13.75 11.94 -13.98
CA TYR A 226 -13.33 10.54 -14.08
C TYR A 226 -13.91 9.86 -15.32
N ARG A 227 -15.21 10.03 -15.59
CA ARG A 227 -15.87 9.49 -16.78
C ARG A 227 -15.30 10.07 -18.07
N ALA A 228 -14.94 11.36 -18.09
CA ALA A 228 -14.30 12.03 -19.21
C ALA A 228 -12.91 11.46 -19.50
N GLU A 229 -12.08 11.30 -18.47
CA GLU A 229 -10.74 10.71 -18.56
C GLU A 229 -10.78 9.23 -19.00
N HIS A 230 -11.89 8.54 -18.73
CA HIS A 230 -12.10 7.11 -19.03
C HIS A 230 -13.22 6.88 -20.07
N LEU A 231 -13.51 7.86 -20.95
CA LEU A 231 -14.60 7.78 -21.95
C LEU A 231 -14.47 6.55 -22.86
N ASN A 232 -13.25 6.16 -23.21
CA ASN A 232 -12.97 4.99 -24.05
C ASN A 232 -13.12 3.65 -23.32
N ASP A 233 -13.24 3.67 -21.98
CA ASP A 233 -13.38 2.46 -21.14
C ASP A 233 -14.84 2.21 -20.70
N GLN A 234 -15.82 3.05 -21.09
CA GLN A 234 -17.18 3.05 -20.51
C GLN A 234 -18.04 1.79 -20.79
N GLY A 235 -17.60 0.86 -21.63
CA GLY A 235 -18.24 -0.45 -21.79
C GLY A 235 -17.90 -1.49 -20.71
N SER A 236 -17.06 -1.15 -19.72
CA SER A 236 -16.27 -2.15 -18.97
C SER A 236 -16.55 -2.33 -17.47
N SER A 237 -17.39 -1.57 -16.77
CA SER A 237 -17.37 -1.70 -15.28
C SER A 237 -17.96 -2.99 -14.74
N GLN A 238 -19.04 -3.51 -15.31
CA GLN A 238 -19.60 -4.81 -14.89
C GLN A 238 -19.07 -5.98 -15.74
N ALA A 239 -18.81 -5.73 -17.03
CA ALA A 239 -18.21 -6.71 -17.94
C ALA A 239 -16.72 -6.97 -17.63
N GLY A 240 -15.98 -5.94 -17.22
CA GLY A 240 -14.54 -5.97 -16.96
C GLY A 240 -14.15 -6.64 -15.65
N MET A 241 -15.00 -6.63 -14.61
CA MET A 241 -14.76 -7.46 -13.41
C MET A 241 -14.97 -8.95 -13.74
N SER A 242 -16.06 -9.30 -14.44
CA SER A 242 -16.30 -10.68 -14.88
C SER A 242 -15.18 -11.19 -15.80
N GLU A 243 -14.67 -10.33 -16.68
CA GLU A 243 -13.57 -10.65 -17.58
C GLU A 243 -12.22 -10.71 -16.87
N ALA A 244 -11.96 -9.78 -15.93
CA ALA A 244 -10.76 -9.81 -15.09
C ALA A 244 -10.68 -11.12 -14.28
N LEU A 245 -11.80 -11.58 -13.71
CA LEU A 245 -11.85 -12.83 -12.94
C LEU A 245 -11.70 -14.08 -13.80
N LYS A 246 -11.96 -14.00 -15.12
CA LYS A 246 -11.69 -15.10 -16.06
C LYS A 246 -10.21 -15.21 -16.43
N SER A 247 -9.42 -14.15 -16.20
CA SER A 247 -7.99 -14.16 -16.53
C SER A 247 -7.19 -14.90 -15.45
N PRO A 248 -6.38 -15.92 -15.83
CA PRO A 248 -5.52 -16.62 -14.87
C PRO A 248 -4.44 -15.70 -14.28
N VAL A 249 -4.04 -14.65 -15.02
CA VAL A 249 -3.07 -13.66 -14.55
C VAL A 249 -3.63 -12.93 -13.33
N THR A 250 -4.91 -12.56 -13.33
CA THR A 250 -5.57 -11.90 -12.18
C THR A 250 -5.53 -12.75 -10.91
N TRP A 251 -5.66 -14.07 -11.04
CA TRP A 251 -5.57 -14.98 -9.90
C TRP A 251 -4.15 -15.18 -9.39
N LEU A 252 -3.16 -15.27 -10.29
CA LEU A 252 -1.74 -15.26 -9.91
C LEU A 252 -1.38 -13.96 -9.17
N CYS A 253 -1.92 -12.85 -9.66
CA CYS A 253 -1.81 -11.53 -9.06
C CYS A 253 -2.41 -11.47 -7.65
N ALA A 254 -3.65 -11.90 -7.50
CA ALA A 254 -4.33 -11.99 -6.22
C ALA A 254 -3.56 -12.87 -5.23
N LEU A 255 -3.08 -14.05 -5.66
CA LEU A 255 -2.32 -14.97 -4.82
C LEU A 255 -0.96 -14.39 -4.42
N PHE A 256 -0.29 -13.66 -5.32
CA PHE A 256 0.95 -12.95 -5.01
C PHE A 256 0.73 -11.94 -3.88
N PHE A 257 -0.27 -11.04 -4.00
CA PHE A 257 -0.52 -10.07 -2.93
C PHE A 257 -1.03 -10.72 -1.65
N PHE A 258 -1.89 -11.74 -1.74
CA PHE A 258 -2.39 -12.49 -0.59
C PHE A 258 -1.25 -13.08 0.24
N THR A 259 -0.30 -13.74 -0.42
CA THR A 259 0.85 -14.36 0.27
C THR A 259 1.86 -13.32 0.75
N TYR A 260 2.11 -12.27 -0.04
CA TYR A 260 3.01 -11.19 0.33
C TYR A 260 2.51 -10.41 1.56
N MET A 261 1.28 -9.89 1.52
CA MET A 261 0.71 -9.13 2.64
C MET A 261 0.54 -10.01 3.87
N GLY A 262 0.25 -11.30 3.68
CA GLY A 262 0.27 -12.29 4.75
C GLY A 262 1.63 -12.40 5.45
N ALA A 263 2.72 -12.45 4.69
CA ALA A 263 4.06 -12.47 5.23
C ALA A 263 4.44 -11.12 5.87
N GLU A 264 4.13 -10.01 5.23
CA GLU A 264 4.43 -8.65 5.70
C GLU A 264 3.73 -8.33 7.02
N VAL A 265 2.40 -8.44 7.06
CA VAL A 265 1.61 -8.10 8.25
C VAL A 265 1.74 -9.19 9.31
N GLY A 266 1.84 -10.47 8.91
CA GLY A 266 2.09 -11.59 9.83
C GLY A 266 3.41 -11.43 10.58
N LEU A 267 4.48 -11.08 9.87
CA LEU A 267 5.76 -10.82 10.50
C LEU A 267 5.69 -9.53 11.34
N GLY A 268 5.20 -8.42 10.77
CA GLY A 268 5.10 -7.12 11.44
C GLY A 268 4.31 -7.15 12.75
N GLY A 269 3.21 -7.90 12.80
CA GLY A 269 2.35 -8.04 13.98
C GLY A 269 2.93 -8.96 15.07
N TRP A 270 3.79 -9.92 14.70
CA TRP A 270 4.22 -10.98 15.63
C TRP A 270 5.71 -10.95 15.99
N ILE A 271 6.55 -10.15 15.32
CA ILE A 271 7.99 -10.02 15.65
C ILE A 271 8.20 -9.70 17.12
N VAL A 272 7.51 -8.70 17.67
CA VAL A 272 7.72 -8.26 19.07
C VAL A 272 7.40 -9.39 20.03
N THR A 273 6.26 -10.05 19.83
CA THR A 273 5.83 -11.20 20.63
C THR A 273 6.80 -12.37 20.51
N PHE A 274 7.32 -12.65 19.30
CA PHE A 274 8.31 -13.69 19.08
C PHE A 274 9.63 -13.37 19.80
N MET A 275 10.12 -12.13 19.72
CA MET A 275 11.34 -11.70 20.41
C MET A 275 11.19 -11.81 21.94
N LEU A 276 10.03 -11.42 22.48
CA LEU A 276 9.72 -11.55 23.90
C LEU A 276 9.66 -13.01 24.36
N ARG A 277 8.88 -13.85 23.67
CA ARG A 277 8.52 -15.19 24.14
C ARG A 277 9.53 -16.27 23.75
N VAL A 278 10.14 -16.16 22.58
CA VAL A 278 11.02 -17.21 22.01
C VAL A 278 12.50 -16.81 22.12
N ARG A 279 12.83 -15.52 21.94
CA ARG A 279 14.21 -15.03 22.09
C ARG A 279 14.51 -14.49 23.49
N HIS A 280 13.53 -14.51 24.40
CA HIS A 280 13.64 -14.02 25.78
C HIS A 280 14.22 -12.59 25.87
N ALA A 281 13.92 -11.77 24.87
CA ALA A 281 14.38 -10.39 24.83
C ALA A 281 13.67 -9.55 25.89
N SER A 282 14.33 -8.49 26.37
CA SER A 282 13.67 -7.50 27.23
C SER A 282 12.56 -6.78 26.45
N PRO A 283 11.52 -6.24 27.13
CA PRO A 283 10.43 -5.52 26.46
C PRO A 283 10.91 -4.39 25.55
N PHE A 284 11.92 -3.64 25.98
CA PHE A 284 12.54 -2.60 25.17
C PHE A 284 13.22 -3.16 23.91
N ALA A 285 14.02 -4.22 24.06
CA ALA A 285 14.76 -4.82 22.95
C ALA A 285 13.84 -5.47 21.90
N ALA A 286 12.76 -6.10 22.35
CA ALA A 286 11.74 -6.66 21.47
C ALA A 286 10.97 -5.57 20.71
N GLY A 287 10.56 -4.49 21.37
CA GLY A 287 9.94 -3.34 20.72
C GLY A 287 10.85 -2.66 19.70
N LEU A 288 12.15 -2.59 20.01
CA LEU A 288 13.16 -2.06 19.08
C LEU A 288 13.25 -2.92 17.81
N SER A 289 13.16 -4.24 17.93
CA SER A 289 13.21 -5.14 16.76
C SER A 289 12.03 -4.94 15.81
N GLY A 290 10.82 -4.75 16.34
CA GLY A 290 9.65 -4.38 15.53
C GLY A 290 9.83 -3.00 14.87
N SER A 291 10.41 -2.05 15.59
CA SER A 291 10.73 -0.72 15.02
C SER A 291 11.77 -0.83 13.89
N CYS A 292 12.81 -1.62 14.07
CA CYS A 292 13.83 -1.81 13.03
C CYS A 292 13.28 -2.52 11.79
N PHE A 293 12.34 -3.45 11.94
CA PHE A 293 11.62 -4.06 10.81
C PHE A 293 10.92 -3.00 9.95
N TRP A 294 10.07 -2.18 10.57
CA TRP A 294 9.31 -1.15 9.85
C TRP A 294 10.19 -0.03 9.32
N ALA A 295 11.26 0.34 10.03
CA ALA A 295 12.27 1.28 9.55
C ALA A 295 13.02 0.73 8.33
N GLY A 296 13.47 -0.52 8.39
CA GLY A 296 14.10 -1.21 7.26
C GLY A 296 13.16 -1.23 6.05
N MET A 297 11.88 -1.55 6.27
CA MET A 297 10.86 -1.54 5.23
C MET A 297 10.60 -0.16 4.63
N ALA A 298 10.52 0.89 5.45
CA ALA A 298 10.36 2.27 4.96
C ALA A 298 11.54 2.66 4.04
N VAL A 299 12.77 2.35 4.46
CA VAL A 299 13.98 2.62 3.67
C VAL A 299 14.00 1.78 2.39
N GLY A 300 13.61 0.50 2.47
CA GLY A 300 13.50 -0.39 1.31
C GLY A 300 12.49 0.10 0.28
N ARG A 301 11.30 0.50 0.73
CA ARG A 301 10.25 1.08 -0.11
C ARG A 301 10.68 2.37 -0.79
N ALA A 302 11.38 3.25 -0.05
CA ALA A 302 11.87 4.51 -0.59
C ALA A 302 13.02 4.34 -1.59
N LEU A 303 13.98 3.45 -1.32
CA LEU A 303 15.21 3.36 -2.11
C LEU A 303 15.14 2.33 -3.24
N LEU A 304 14.57 1.15 -2.99
CA LEU A 304 14.59 0.05 -3.97
C LEU A 304 13.63 0.27 -5.13
N GLY A 305 12.66 1.20 -5.02
CA GLY A 305 11.84 1.64 -6.15
C GLY A 305 12.67 2.21 -7.30
N PHE A 306 13.69 3.01 -6.99
CA PHE A 306 14.64 3.55 -7.98
C PHE A 306 15.52 2.46 -8.61
N VAL A 307 15.87 1.44 -7.82
CA VAL A 307 16.64 0.28 -8.32
C VAL A 307 15.78 -0.56 -9.28
N ASN A 308 14.51 -0.77 -8.95
CA ASN A 308 13.55 -1.48 -9.80
C ASN A 308 13.35 -0.81 -11.15
N GLU A 309 13.28 0.53 -11.18
CA GLU A 309 13.18 1.29 -12.44
C GLU A 309 14.43 1.10 -13.32
N ARG A 310 15.61 1.02 -12.71
CA ARG A 310 16.88 0.90 -13.45
C ARG A 310 17.18 -0.50 -13.98
N PHE A 311 16.89 -1.54 -13.19
CA PHE A 311 17.28 -2.93 -13.52
C PHE A 311 16.09 -3.83 -13.88
N GLY A 312 14.87 -3.31 -13.82
CA GLY A 312 13.63 -4.02 -14.11
C GLY A 312 13.10 -4.81 -12.91
N GLU A 313 11.77 -4.87 -12.79
CA GLU A 313 11.09 -5.45 -11.63
C GLU A 313 11.34 -6.95 -11.51
N ARG A 314 11.35 -7.67 -12.65
CA ARG A 314 11.46 -9.14 -12.67
C ARG A 314 12.71 -9.67 -11.98
N ILE A 315 13.87 -9.07 -12.29
CA ILE A 315 15.16 -9.48 -11.72
C ILE A 315 15.25 -9.01 -10.27
N CYS A 316 14.97 -7.72 -10.01
CA CYS A 316 15.10 -7.14 -8.68
C CYS A 316 14.24 -7.88 -7.65
N LEU A 317 12.94 -8.09 -7.93
CA LEU A 317 12.04 -8.73 -6.98
C LEU A 317 12.40 -10.21 -6.76
N THR A 318 12.90 -10.91 -7.79
CA THR A 318 13.41 -12.28 -7.62
C THR A 318 14.58 -12.32 -6.65
N LEU A 319 15.56 -11.41 -6.81
CA LEU A 319 16.72 -11.33 -5.91
C LEU A 319 16.31 -10.97 -4.48
N TYR A 320 15.39 -10.02 -4.32
CA TYR A 320 14.90 -9.61 -3.01
C TYR A 320 14.18 -10.77 -2.29
N LEU A 321 13.36 -11.56 -2.99
CA LEU A 321 12.70 -12.73 -2.41
C LEU A 321 13.70 -13.83 -2.02
N VAL A 322 14.76 -14.05 -2.81
CA VAL A 322 15.85 -14.98 -2.43
C VAL A 322 16.55 -14.50 -1.16
N PHE A 323 16.84 -13.19 -1.05
CA PHE A 323 17.39 -12.63 0.19
C PHE A 323 16.42 -12.76 1.36
N CYS A 324 15.11 -12.56 1.15
CA CYS A 324 14.11 -12.76 2.19
C CYS A 324 14.09 -14.20 2.72
N ILE A 325 14.17 -15.20 1.85
CA ILE A 325 14.25 -16.62 2.26
C ILE A 325 15.52 -16.87 3.09
N ALA A 326 16.67 -16.38 2.63
CA ALA A 326 17.93 -16.55 3.35
C ALA A 326 17.91 -15.86 4.73
N LEU A 327 17.38 -14.63 4.80
CA LEU A 327 17.26 -13.86 6.04
C LEU A 327 16.24 -14.48 7.01
N GLU A 328 15.13 -15.00 6.50
CA GLU A 328 14.14 -15.71 7.33
C GLU A 328 14.71 -17.02 7.88
N LEU A 329 15.49 -17.76 7.10
CA LEU A 329 16.21 -18.94 7.60
C LEU A 329 17.23 -18.57 8.68
N VAL A 330 17.96 -17.46 8.51
CA VAL A 330 18.88 -16.94 9.54
C VAL A 330 18.10 -16.56 10.79
N PHE A 331 16.98 -15.86 10.65
CA PHE A 331 16.12 -15.44 11.76
C PHE A 331 15.55 -16.65 12.51
N TRP A 332 15.13 -17.70 11.79
CA TRP A 332 14.58 -18.92 12.36
C TRP A 332 15.64 -19.75 13.09
N LEU A 333 16.73 -20.09 12.39
CA LEU A 333 17.68 -21.13 12.81
C LEU A 333 18.74 -20.62 13.81
N ILE A 334 19.00 -19.32 13.86
CA ILE A 334 20.01 -18.75 14.77
C ILE A 334 19.31 -18.14 16.00
N PRO A 335 19.34 -18.80 17.17
CA PRO A 335 18.67 -18.32 18.39
C PRO A 335 19.48 -17.23 19.10
N ASN A 336 19.85 -16.17 18.37
CA ASN A 336 20.57 -15.01 18.91
C ASN A 336 19.77 -13.74 18.64
N PHE A 337 19.55 -12.92 19.68
CA PHE A 337 18.76 -11.70 19.57
C PHE A 337 19.33 -10.69 18.57
N VAL A 338 20.64 -10.42 18.61
CA VAL A 338 21.27 -9.42 17.74
C VAL A 338 21.18 -9.87 16.28
N VAL A 339 21.49 -11.14 16.01
CA VAL A 339 21.36 -11.71 14.66
C VAL A 339 19.90 -11.64 14.19
N SER A 340 18.95 -11.97 15.06
CA SER A 340 17.53 -11.90 14.75
C SER A 340 17.07 -10.48 14.45
N ALA A 341 17.48 -9.49 15.23
CA ALA A 341 17.13 -8.08 15.03
C ALA A 341 17.70 -7.54 13.71
N VAL A 342 18.94 -7.88 13.38
CA VAL A 342 19.58 -7.50 12.10
C VAL A 342 18.86 -8.19 10.93
N ALA A 343 18.62 -9.50 11.01
CA ALA A 343 17.95 -10.26 9.97
C ALA A 343 16.56 -9.70 9.68
N VAL A 344 15.77 -9.44 10.73
CA VAL A 344 14.43 -8.84 10.62
C VAL A 344 14.47 -7.44 10.00
N THR A 345 15.46 -6.61 10.33
CA THR A 345 15.62 -5.28 9.72
C THR A 345 15.81 -5.37 8.20
N PHE A 346 16.72 -6.25 7.75
CA PHE A 346 16.96 -6.46 6.32
C PHE A 346 15.80 -7.18 5.63
N LEU A 347 15.10 -8.07 6.34
CA LEU A 347 13.91 -8.72 5.84
C LEU A 347 12.82 -7.68 5.54
N GLY A 348 12.61 -6.71 6.44
CA GLY A 348 11.76 -5.55 6.19
C GLY A 348 12.21 -4.76 4.95
N PHE A 349 13.51 -4.47 4.84
CA PHE A 349 14.09 -3.74 3.69
C PHE A 349 13.80 -4.42 2.34
N PHE A 350 14.00 -5.73 2.23
CA PHE A 350 13.76 -6.45 0.98
C PHE A 350 12.28 -6.77 0.71
N LEU A 351 11.46 -6.94 1.75
CA LEU A 351 10.00 -7.07 1.60
C LEU A 351 9.35 -5.74 1.17
N GLY A 352 9.96 -4.61 1.50
CA GLY A 352 9.44 -3.28 1.21
C GLY A 352 8.94 -3.07 -0.24
N PRO A 353 9.79 -3.20 -1.27
CA PRO A 353 9.42 -2.90 -2.65
C PRO A 353 8.52 -3.95 -3.33
N MET A 354 8.19 -5.06 -2.66
CA MET A 354 7.40 -6.15 -3.24
C MET A 354 6.00 -5.68 -3.63
N PHE A 355 5.32 -4.92 -2.76
CA PHE A 355 4.00 -4.40 -3.06
C PHE A 355 4.02 -3.50 -4.30
N PRO A 356 4.76 -2.36 -4.31
CA PRO A 356 4.75 -1.46 -5.45
C PRO A 356 5.26 -2.12 -6.74
N GLY A 357 6.30 -2.97 -6.65
CA GLY A 357 6.83 -3.70 -7.81
C GLY A 357 5.81 -4.72 -8.35
N GLY A 358 5.04 -5.35 -7.46
CA GLY A 358 3.92 -6.22 -7.82
C GLY A 358 2.87 -5.47 -8.63
N VAL A 359 2.39 -4.31 -8.15
CA VAL A 359 1.37 -3.50 -8.85
C VAL A 359 1.84 -3.15 -10.27
N MET A 360 3.11 -2.77 -10.40
CA MET A 360 3.69 -2.34 -11.67
C MET A 360 3.83 -3.48 -12.66
N LEU A 361 4.19 -4.68 -12.22
CA LEU A 361 4.15 -5.86 -13.10
C LEU A 361 2.71 -6.16 -13.55
N MET A 362 1.71 -6.03 -12.69
CA MET A 362 0.31 -6.27 -13.07
C MET A 362 -0.19 -5.29 -14.12
N ALA A 363 0.12 -4.01 -13.95
CA ALA A 363 -0.20 -2.98 -14.92
C ALA A 363 0.43 -3.28 -16.30
N LYS A 364 1.61 -3.91 -16.34
CA LYS A 364 2.27 -4.36 -17.58
C LYS A 364 1.67 -5.65 -18.18
N LEU A 365 1.16 -6.56 -17.35
CA LEU A 365 0.66 -7.87 -17.80
C LEU A 365 -0.83 -7.88 -18.17
N LEU A 366 -1.61 -6.95 -17.63
CA LEU A 366 -3.05 -6.90 -17.86
C LEU A 366 -3.39 -5.89 -18.96
N PRO A 367 -4.46 -6.11 -19.74
CA PRO A 367 -4.98 -5.10 -20.67
C PRO A 367 -5.50 -3.88 -19.91
N LYS A 368 -5.29 -2.66 -20.44
CA LYS A 368 -5.71 -1.38 -19.82
C LYS A 368 -7.17 -1.39 -19.34
N ARG A 369 -8.08 -1.95 -20.14
CA ARG A 369 -9.51 -2.08 -19.81
C ARG A 369 -9.79 -2.81 -18.49
N ASN A 370 -8.92 -3.74 -18.10
CA ASN A 370 -9.11 -4.57 -16.92
C ASN A 370 -8.28 -4.10 -15.71
N HIS A 371 -7.42 -3.07 -15.87
CA HIS A 371 -6.49 -2.62 -14.83
C HIS A 371 -7.18 -2.27 -13.53
N VAL A 372 -8.17 -1.37 -13.56
CA VAL A 372 -8.82 -0.88 -12.33
C VAL A 372 -9.51 -2.01 -11.56
N SER A 373 -10.25 -2.87 -12.27
CA SER A 373 -11.00 -3.97 -11.63
C SER A 373 -10.07 -5.09 -11.15
N ALA A 374 -9.09 -5.49 -11.95
CA ALA A 374 -8.16 -6.56 -11.59
C ALA A 374 -7.20 -6.14 -10.48
N ILE A 375 -6.65 -4.91 -10.53
CA ILE A 375 -5.81 -4.36 -9.47
C ILE A 375 -6.64 -4.23 -8.20
N GLY A 376 -7.84 -3.65 -8.26
CA GLY A 376 -8.74 -3.54 -7.10
C GLY A 376 -9.06 -4.89 -6.46
N PHE A 377 -9.36 -5.91 -7.26
CA PHE A 377 -9.56 -7.28 -6.77
C PHE A 377 -8.29 -7.88 -6.15
N ALA A 378 -7.14 -7.71 -6.81
CA ALA A 378 -5.86 -8.21 -6.30
C ALA A 378 -5.43 -7.53 -5.00
N MET A 379 -5.72 -6.23 -4.83
CA MET A 379 -5.52 -5.49 -3.57
C MET A 379 -6.43 -5.98 -2.46
N ALA A 380 -7.71 -6.23 -2.76
CA ALA A 380 -8.63 -6.78 -1.78
C ALA A 380 -8.22 -8.17 -1.32
N MET A 381 -7.76 -9.02 -2.24
CA MET A 381 -7.15 -10.30 -1.92
C MET A 381 -5.84 -10.11 -1.13
N GLY A 382 -5.01 -9.12 -1.47
CA GLY A 382 -3.86 -8.72 -0.66
C GLY A 382 -4.22 -8.42 0.79
N GLY A 383 -5.15 -7.48 1.01
CA GLY A 383 -5.64 -7.12 2.34
C GLY A 383 -6.21 -8.32 3.09
N SER A 384 -6.87 -9.25 2.39
CA SER A 384 -7.32 -10.52 2.99
C SER A 384 -6.17 -11.40 3.47
N GLY A 385 -5.04 -11.42 2.76
CA GLY A 385 -3.84 -12.12 3.19
C GLY A 385 -3.26 -11.52 4.47
N GLY A 386 -3.16 -10.18 4.50
CA GLY A 386 -2.68 -9.42 5.66
C GLY A 386 -3.55 -9.55 6.91
N THR A 387 -4.73 -10.15 6.82
CA THR A 387 -5.67 -10.33 7.93
C THR A 387 -5.81 -11.81 8.33
N VAL A 388 -5.90 -12.70 7.35
CA VAL A 388 -6.03 -14.15 7.54
C VAL A 388 -4.79 -14.76 8.19
N PHE A 389 -3.58 -14.41 7.71
CA PHE A 389 -2.36 -15.05 8.21
C PHE A 389 -1.98 -14.63 9.64
N PRO A 390 -2.04 -13.35 10.05
CA PRO A 390 -1.86 -12.99 11.45
C PRO A 390 -2.84 -13.69 12.39
N PHE A 391 -4.09 -13.88 11.96
CA PHE A 391 -5.07 -14.65 12.72
C PHE A 391 -4.68 -16.13 12.84
N ILE A 392 -4.28 -16.78 11.74
CA ILE A 392 -3.81 -18.18 11.75
C ILE A 392 -2.60 -18.33 12.69
N ILE A 393 -1.63 -17.41 12.60
CA ILE A 393 -0.46 -17.37 13.49
C ILE A 393 -0.92 -17.28 14.94
N GLY A 394 -1.85 -16.36 15.27
CA GLY A 394 -2.36 -16.20 16.64
C GLY A 394 -3.14 -17.39 17.17
N ALA A 395 -4.00 -17.98 16.34
CA ALA A 395 -4.78 -19.16 16.69
C ALA A 395 -3.89 -20.38 16.99
N ILE A 396 -2.87 -20.61 16.17
CA ILE A 396 -1.93 -21.72 16.41
C ILE A 396 -0.99 -21.38 17.58
N ALA A 397 -0.53 -20.14 17.68
CA ALA A 397 0.34 -19.70 18.78
C ALA A 397 -0.30 -19.86 20.16
N ALA A 398 -1.64 -19.79 20.25
CA ALA A 398 -2.37 -20.04 21.49
C ALA A 398 -2.20 -21.48 22.03
N SER A 399 -1.93 -22.46 21.16
CA SER A 399 -1.78 -23.88 21.55
C SER A 399 -0.34 -24.39 21.50
N GLN A 400 0.45 -23.95 20.51
CA GLN A 400 1.81 -24.44 20.25
C GLN A 400 2.90 -23.40 20.56
N GLY A 401 2.52 -22.17 20.94
CA GLY A 401 3.45 -21.06 21.15
C GLY A 401 3.82 -20.33 19.87
N VAL A 402 4.44 -19.15 20.04
CA VAL A 402 4.73 -18.20 18.95
C VAL A 402 5.83 -18.68 17.99
N GLY A 403 6.50 -19.79 18.31
CA GLY A 403 7.49 -20.43 17.44
C GLY A 403 6.96 -20.80 16.04
N VAL A 404 5.64 -20.98 15.90
CA VAL A 404 4.97 -21.28 14.63
C VAL A 404 5.06 -20.15 13.58
N LEU A 405 5.42 -18.94 14.01
CA LEU A 405 5.61 -17.80 13.11
C LEU A 405 6.56 -18.14 11.95
N GLN A 406 7.74 -18.65 12.26
CA GLN A 406 8.83 -18.89 11.31
C GLN A 406 8.43 -19.85 10.16
N PRO A 407 7.90 -21.07 10.41
CA PRO A 407 7.51 -21.97 9.33
C PRO A 407 6.34 -21.45 8.48
N ILE A 408 5.45 -20.63 9.05
CA ILE A 408 4.38 -20.00 8.28
C ILE A 408 4.96 -18.93 7.35
N ILE A 409 5.77 -18.01 7.87
CA ILE A 409 6.34 -16.90 7.09
C ILE A 409 7.24 -17.42 5.97
N ILE A 410 8.13 -18.37 6.24
CA ILE A 410 8.97 -18.96 5.20
C ILE A 410 8.13 -19.66 4.12
N GLY A 411 7.05 -20.36 4.52
CA GLY A 411 6.11 -20.99 3.58
C GLY A 411 5.43 -19.96 2.68
N LEU A 412 5.05 -18.81 3.23
CA LEU A 412 4.47 -17.70 2.46
C LEU A 412 5.46 -17.09 1.49
N ILE A 413 6.70 -16.84 1.91
CA ILE A 413 7.74 -16.26 1.03
C ILE A 413 8.10 -17.25 -0.09
N VAL A 414 8.20 -18.55 0.20
CA VAL A 414 8.46 -19.59 -0.81
C VAL A 414 7.30 -19.70 -1.80
N LEU A 415 6.05 -19.66 -1.32
CA LEU A 415 4.90 -19.63 -2.22
C LEU A 415 4.89 -18.34 -3.05
N ASN A 416 5.23 -17.20 -2.44
CA ASN A 416 5.27 -15.91 -3.11
C ASN A 416 6.29 -15.89 -4.27
N ILE A 417 7.52 -16.38 -4.05
CA ILE A 417 8.52 -16.48 -5.12
C ILE A 417 8.11 -17.50 -6.19
N THR A 418 7.45 -18.60 -5.81
CA THR A 418 6.96 -19.59 -6.78
C THR A 418 5.90 -18.99 -7.70
N VAL A 419 4.96 -18.23 -7.14
CA VAL A 419 3.94 -17.49 -7.89
C VAL A 419 4.60 -16.41 -8.75
N TRP A 420 5.57 -15.68 -8.20
CA TRP A 420 6.33 -14.66 -8.92
C TRP A 420 7.03 -15.20 -10.18
N LEU A 421 7.72 -16.33 -10.04
CA LEU A 421 8.42 -16.97 -11.16
C LEU A 421 7.46 -17.57 -12.20
N SER A 422 6.21 -17.85 -11.79
CA SER A 422 5.15 -18.35 -12.67
C SER A 422 4.51 -17.27 -13.55
N PHE A 423 4.76 -15.98 -13.29
CA PHE A 423 4.26 -14.92 -14.16
C PHE A 423 4.80 -15.06 -15.59
N PRO A 424 3.95 -14.87 -16.61
CA PRO A 424 4.37 -14.86 -18.01
C PRO A 424 5.49 -13.83 -18.22
N ARG A 425 6.45 -14.17 -19.08
CA ARG A 425 7.46 -13.19 -19.49
C ARG A 425 6.77 -12.09 -20.28
N VAL A 426 6.90 -10.84 -19.83
CA VAL A 426 6.50 -9.67 -20.62
C VAL A 426 7.32 -9.70 -21.90
N SER A 427 6.68 -9.99 -23.04
CA SER A 427 7.34 -9.99 -24.33
C SER A 427 7.67 -8.53 -24.68
N THR A 428 8.96 -8.20 -24.77
CA THR A 428 9.45 -6.93 -25.32
C THR A 428 9.21 -6.91 -26.84
N LYS A 429 7.94 -6.82 -27.23
CA LYS A 429 7.50 -6.48 -28.58
C LYS A 429 6.17 -5.77 -28.48
N GLN A 430 6.22 -4.45 -28.38
CA GLN A 430 5.49 -3.52 -29.21
C GLN A 430 6.07 -2.12 -29.00
#